data_AF-A0A2M7AS31-F1
#
_entry.id   AF-A0A2M7AS31-F1
#
_cell.length_a   1.000
_cell.length_b   1.000
_cell.length_c   1.000
_cell.angle_alpha   90.00
_cell.angle_beta   90.00
_cell.angle_gamma   90.00
#
_symmetry.space_group_name_H-M   'P 1'
#
loop_
_entity.id
_entity.type
_entity.pdbx_description
1 polymer ?
#
loop_
_entity_poly.entity_id
_entity_poly.type
_entity_poly.pdbx_seq_one_letter_code
_entity_poly.pdbx_strand_id
1 'polypeptide(L)'
;MKEIKKSIGSRLRGNDAFSLVELIVVVTIFAVISVVGLVSFTGANKKARDNRRQADLEKLRIALEMVRQVGTTYPSAFAEEPVGLVPGYIQILPTDPKSGSYRYAVAGGQYTFTLDAKMEDLGSTNGDYGSGYNYRVTNP
;
A
#
# COMPACT_ATOMS: atom_id res chain seq x y z
N MET A 1 70.49 25.08 -30.31
CA MET A 1 69.84 24.58 -29.08
C MET A 1 68.73 25.54 -28.60
N LYS A 2 67.76 25.90 -29.47
CA LYS A 2 66.70 26.89 -29.14
C LYS A 2 65.28 26.50 -29.59
N GLU A 3 65.07 25.27 -30.08
CA GLU A 3 63.83 24.88 -30.75
C GLU A 3 62.97 23.82 -30.02
N ILE A 4 63.23 23.51 -28.74
CA ILE A 4 62.52 22.40 -28.06
C ILE A 4 61.66 22.87 -26.86
N LYS A 5 61.33 24.17 -26.75
CA LYS A 5 60.49 24.65 -25.62
C LYS A 5 59.17 25.33 -26.00
N LYS A 6 58.77 25.32 -27.27
CA LYS A 6 57.49 25.91 -27.67
C LYS A 6 56.47 24.83 -27.99
N SER A 7 55.37 24.83 -27.24
CA SER A 7 54.11 24.14 -27.53
C SER A 7 53.86 22.78 -26.89
N ILE A 8 54.09 22.66 -25.58
CA ILE A 8 53.19 21.85 -24.73
C ILE A 8 52.31 22.82 -23.92
N GLY A 9 51.48 23.57 -24.62
CA GLY A 9 50.45 24.42 -24.01
C GLY A 9 49.14 23.65 -24.03
N SER A 10 48.77 23.07 -22.90
CA SER A 10 47.51 22.37 -22.66
C SER A 10 46.32 23.20 -23.13
N ARG A 11 45.70 22.82 -24.26
CA ARG A 11 44.39 23.33 -24.65
C ARG A 11 43.28 22.56 -23.92
N LEU A 12 43.17 22.76 -22.61
CA LEU A 12 41.91 22.48 -21.91
C LEU A 12 41.03 23.71 -22.09
N ARG A 13 40.37 23.81 -23.25
CA ARG A 13 39.31 24.80 -23.52
C ARG A 13 37.97 24.14 -23.24
N GLY A 14 37.17 24.78 -22.39
CA GLY A 14 35.77 24.47 -22.16
C GLY A 14 35.38 24.47 -20.69
N ASN A 15 35.45 25.61 -20.01
CA ASN A 15 34.64 25.81 -18.81
C ASN A 15 33.32 26.41 -19.29
N ASP A 16 32.40 25.55 -19.71
CA ASP A 16 31.02 25.94 -20.00
C ASP A 16 30.35 26.26 -18.65
N ALA A 17 30.23 27.54 -18.35
CA ALA A 17 29.50 28.02 -17.18
C ALA A 17 28.01 28.10 -17.53
N PHE A 18 27.14 27.53 -16.69
CA PHE A 18 25.69 27.59 -16.82
C PHE A 18 25.19 29.03 -16.85
N SER A 19 24.26 29.34 -17.76
CA SER A 19 23.56 30.63 -17.79
C SER A 19 22.54 30.73 -16.65
N LEU A 20 22.33 31.94 -16.12
CA LEU A 20 21.23 32.22 -15.18
C LEU A 20 19.87 31.84 -15.78
N VAL A 21 19.71 32.05 -17.09
CA VAL A 21 18.47 31.70 -17.80
C VAL A 21 18.28 30.20 -17.85
N GLU A 22 19.35 29.41 -18.06
CA GLU A 22 19.27 27.95 -18.07
C GLU A 22 18.86 27.40 -16.70
N LEU A 23 19.41 27.93 -15.62
CA LEU A 23 19.01 27.50 -14.27
C LEU A 23 17.54 27.83 -13.99
N ILE A 24 17.07 29.02 -14.39
CA ILE A 24 15.69 29.45 -14.17
C ILE A 24 14.70 28.59 -14.99
N VAL A 25 15.04 28.23 -16.23
CA VAL A 25 14.19 27.33 -17.05
C VAL A 25 14.12 25.93 -16.43
N VAL A 26 15.22 25.40 -15.90
CA VAL A 26 15.23 24.06 -15.28
C VAL A 26 14.37 24.02 -14.02
N VAL A 27 14.53 24.99 -13.11
CA VAL A 27 13.74 24.98 -11.86
C VAL A 27 12.26 25.25 -12.11
N THR A 28 11.91 26.01 -13.15
CA THR A 28 10.51 26.25 -13.52
C THR A 28 9.86 24.98 -14.09
N ILE A 29 10.52 24.26 -14.99
CA ILE A 29 10.02 22.96 -15.48
C ILE A 29 9.96 21.94 -14.34
N PHE A 30 10.99 21.89 -13.49
CA PHE A 30 11.03 21.00 -12.32
C PHE A 30 9.87 21.25 -11.35
N ALA A 31 9.53 22.51 -11.10
CA ALA A 31 8.40 22.87 -10.25
C ALA A 31 7.07 22.34 -10.79
N VAL A 32 6.85 22.46 -12.11
CA VAL A 32 5.61 21.97 -12.76
C VAL A 32 5.49 20.46 -12.68
N ILE A 33 6.55 19.70 -13.04
CA ILE A 33 6.49 18.23 -13.05
C ILE A 33 6.40 17.65 -11.63
N SER A 34 6.98 18.33 -10.65
CA SER A 34 6.99 17.88 -9.26
C SER A 34 5.58 17.83 -8.66
N VAL A 35 4.73 18.82 -8.95
CA VAL A 35 3.33 18.84 -8.47
C VAL A 35 2.53 17.66 -9.01
N VAL A 36 2.62 17.39 -10.32
CA VAL A 36 1.91 16.27 -10.96
C VAL A 36 2.44 14.92 -10.45
N GLY A 37 3.75 14.80 -10.26
CA GLY A 37 4.39 13.60 -9.72
C GLY A 37 3.89 13.23 -8.32
N LEU A 38 3.74 14.22 -7.43
CA LEU A 38 3.28 13.99 -6.06
C LEU A 38 1.84 13.44 -6.02
N VAL A 39 0.92 14.01 -6.80
CA VAL A 39 -0.48 13.54 -6.83
C VAL A 39 -0.56 12.09 -7.30
N SER A 40 0.15 11.75 -8.38
CA SER A 40 0.21 10.39 -8.92
C SER A 40 0.77 9.39 -7.89
N PHE A 41 1.86 9.74 -7.21
CA PHE A 41 2.50 8.92 -6.19
C PHE A 41 1.58 8.63 -5.00
N THR A 42 0.84 9.64 -4.51
CA THR A 42 -0.10 9.44 -3.40
C THR A 42 -1.25 8.50 -3.76
N GLY A 43 -1.78 8.58 -4.99
CA GLY A 43 -2.80 7.67 -5.49
C GLY A 43 -2.31 6.23 -5.62
N ALA A 44 -1.12 6.04 -6.19
CA ALA A 44 -0.50 4.72 -6.32
C ALA A 44 -0.29 4.04 -4.94
N ASN A 45 0.18 4.80 -3.95
CA ASN A 45 0.37 4.29 -2.59
C ASN A 45 -0.96 3.91 -1.90
N LYS A 46 -2.03 4.67 -2.11
CA LYS A 46 -3.37 4.31 -1.59
C LYS A 46 -3.82 2.97 -2.19
N LYS A 47 -3.74 2.83 -3.51
CA LYS A 47 -4.13 1.61 -4.22
C LYS A 47 -3.28 0.39 -3.81
N ALA A 48 -1.97 0.56 -3.60
CA ALA A 48 -1.10 -0.50 -3.12
C ALA A 48 -1.51 -0.99 -1.72
N ARG A 49 -1.87 -0.08 -0.80
CA ARG A 49 -2.37 -0.43 0.53
C ARG A 49 -3.75 -1.11 0.47
N ASP A 50 -4.64 -0.62 -0.36
CA ASP A 50 -5.96 -1.24 -0.58
C ASP A 50 -5.84 -2.66 -1.14
N ASN A 51 -4.97 -2.89 -2.13
CA ASN A 51 -4.67 -4.24 -2.63
C ASN A 51 -4.11 -5.15 -1.51
N ARG A 52 -3.27 -4.59 -0.62
CA ARG A 52 -2.74 -5.33 0.53
C ARG A 52 -3.85 -5.71 1.51
N ARG A 53 -4.79 -4.80 1.79
CA ARG A 53 -5.98 -5.04 2.64
C ARG A 53 -6.85 -6.16 2.09
N GLN A 54 -7.15 -6.12 0.79
CA GLN A 54 -7.92 -7.18 0.12
C GLN A 54 -7.21 -8.54 0.24
N ALA A 55 -5.90 -8.58 -0.04
CA ALA A 55 -5.12 -9.81 0.09
C ALA A 55 -5.06 -10.33 1.54
N ASP A 56 -5.06 -9.46 2.54
CA ASP A 56 -5.10 -9.84 3.95
C ASP A 56 -6.46 -10.42 4.36
N LEU A 57 -7.56 -9.80 3.93
CA LEU A 57 -8.90 -10.35 4.15
C LEU A 57 -9.09 -11.72 3.49
N GLU A 58 -8.53 -11.91 2.29
CA GLU A 58 -8.57 -13.20 1.62
C GLU A 58 -7.79 -14.28 2.37
N LYS A 59 -6.61 -13.93 2.93
CA LYS A 59 -5.85 -14.84 3.81
C LYS A 59 -6.66 -15.21 5.06
N LEU A 60 -7.32 -14.24 5.67
CA LEU A 60 -8.18 -14.47 6.83
C LEU A 60 -9.38 -15.36 6.48
N ARG A 61 -10.06 -15.12 5.34
CA ARG A 61 -11.14 -15.97 4.85
C ARG A 61 -10.68 -17.41 4.72
N ILE A 62 -9.54 -17.64 4.04
CA ILE A 62 -8.98 -18.99 3.87
C ILE A 62 -8.70 -19.65 5.22
N ALA A 63 -8.12 -18.93 6.19
CA ALA A 63 -7.87 -19.45 7.53
C ALA A 63 -9.17 -19.80 8.28
N LEU A 64 -10.20 -18.96 8.17
CA LEU A 64 -11.52 -19.19 8.77
C LEU A 64 -12.20 -20.45 8.19
N GLU A 65 -12.09 -20.65 6.88
CA GLU A 65 -12.57 -21.88 6.24
C GLU A 65 -11.82 -23.12 6.74
N MET A 66 -10.49 -23.04 6.92
CA MET A 66 -9.73 -24.16 7.48
C MET A 66 -10.18 -24.51 8.90
N VAL A 67 -10.49 -23.52 9.75
CA VAL A 67 -11.02 -23.80 11.11
C VAL A 67 -12.37 -24.47 11.04
N ARG A 68 -13.25 -23.98 10.16
CA ARG A 68 -14.57 -24.55 9.99
C ARG A 68 -14.55 -25.96 9.41
N GLN A 69 -13.52 -26.33 8.64
CA GLN A 69 -13.36 -27.72 8.16
C GLN A 69 -13.06 -28.71 9.30
N VAL A 70 -12.39 -28.25 10.36
CA VAL A 70 -12.10 -29.06 11.56
C VAL A 70 -13.24 -29.00 12.57
N GLY A 71 -13.86 -27.82 12.72
CA GLY A 71 -15.05 -27.61 13.54
C GLY A 71 -16.35 -27.80 12.78
N THR A 72 -17.45 -27.31 13.37
CA THR A 72 -18.76 -27.20 12.69
C THR A 72 -19.17 -25.74 12.45
N THR A 73 -18.49 -24.80 13.12
CA THR A 73 -18.79 -23.37 13.11
C THR A 73 -17.52 -22.55 12.93
N TYR A 74 -17.68 -21.28 12.54
CA TYR A 74 -16.59 -20.32 12.54
C TYR A 74 -16.23 -19.89 13.98
N PRO A 75 -14.98 -19.45 14.22
CA PRO A 75 -14.54 -18.91 15.50
C PRO A 75 -15.47 -17.88 16.12
N SER A 76 -15.51 -17.79 17.45
CA SER A 76 -16.15 -16.63 18.10
C SER A 76 -15.31 -15.38 17.87
N ALA A 77 -15.97 -14.23 17.88
CA ALA A 77 -15.31 -12.94 17.83
C ALA A 77 -15.05 -12.44 19.26
N PHE A 78 -13.85 -11.95 19.53
CA PHE A 78 -13.54 -11.17 20.72
C PHE A 78 -12.84 -9.89 20.28
N ALA A 79 -13.39 -8.73 20.69
CA ALA A 79 -12.88 -7.41 20.28
C ALA A 79 -12.71 -7.27 18.75
N GLU A 80 -13.70 -7.74 17.98
CA GLU A 80 -13.70 -7.73 16.51
C GLU A 80 -12.61 -8.60 15.84
N GLU A 81 -11.98 -9.52 16.58
CA GLU A 81 -10.98 -10.46 16.06
C GLU A 81 -11.42 -11.93 16.25
N PRO A 82 -11.07 -12.84 15.33
CA PRO A 82 -11.40 -14.26 15.44
C PRO A 82 -10.52 -14.97 16.47
N VAL A 83 -11.14 -15.60 17.46
CA VAL A 83 -10.43 -16.31 18.53
C VAL A 83 -9.93 -17.68 18.06
N GLY A 84 -8.64 -17.98 18.28
CA GLY A 84 -8.08 -19.31 18.04
C GLY A 84 -7.63 -19.60 16.61
N LEU A 85 -7.52 -18.58 15.73
CA LEU A 85 -6.87 -18.74 14.43
C LEU A 85 -5.36 -18.93 14.52
N VAL A 86 -4.72 -18.22 15.45
CA VAL A 86 -3.27 -18.21 15.62
C VAL A 86 -2.85 -19.16 16.76
N PRO A 87 -1.76 -19.92 16.59
CA PRO A 87 -0.90 -20.05 15.40
C PRO A 87 -1.33 -21.16 14.43
N GLY A 88 -2.46 -21.85 14.69
CA GLY A 88 -2.81 -23.11 14.01
C GLY A 88 -3.20 -22.98 12.54
N TYR A 89 -3.90 -21.91 12.18
CA TYR A 89 -4.50 -21.72 10.84
C TYR A 89 -3.94 -20.52 10.11
N ILE A 90 -3.35 -19.58 10.84
CA ILE A 90 -2.56 -18.47 10.33
C ILE A 90 -1.43 -18.17 11.32
N GLN A 91 -0.26 -17.79 10.81
CA GLN A 91 0.91 -17.54 11.67
C GLN A 91 0.73 -16.30 12.54
N ILE A 92 0.11 -15.26 11.99
CA ILE A 92 -0.16 -13.99 12.65
C ILE A 92 -1.41 -13.36 12.03
N LEU A 93 -2.23 -12.68 12.83
CA LEU A 93 -3.33 -11.89 12.31
C LEU A 93 -2.78 -10.70 11.51
N PRO A 94 -3.19 -10.53 10.24
CA PRO A 94 -2.79 -9.37 9.47
C PRO A 94 -3.31 -8.08 10.10
N THR A 95 -2.53 -7.01 10.02
CA THR A 95 -2.91 -5.67 10.51
C THR A 95 -3.01 -4.70 9.35
N ASP A 96 -3.84 -3.66 9.47
CA ASP A 96 -3.95 -2.62 8.44
C ASP A 96 -2.58 -1.96 8.17
N PRO A 97 -2.17 -1.78 6.90
CA PRO A 97 -0.84 -1.26 6.55
C PRO A 97 -0.63 0.22 6.87
N LYS A 98 -1.68 0.98 7.26
CA LYS A 98 -1.58 2.40 7.59
C LYS A 98 -1.99 2.66 9.03
N SER A 99 -3.22 2.28 9.37
CA SER A 99 -3.82 2.53 10.69
C SER A 99 -5.18 1.84 10.78
N GLY A 100 -5.36 1.05 11.84
CA GLY A 100 -6.63 0.36 12.13
C GLY A 100 -6.44 -1.15 12.23
N SER A 101 -7.57 -1.84 12.41
CA SER A 101 -7.68 -3.30 12.37
C SER A 101 -8.75 -3.69 11.37
N TYR A 102 -8.66 -4.92 10.88
CA TYR A 102 -9.79 -5.54 10.19
C TYR A 102 -10.88 -5.85 11.22
N ARG A 103 -12.14 -5.86 10.80
CA ARG A 103 -13.25 -6.24 11.68
C ARG A 103 -13.79 -7.61 11.29
N TYR A 104 -13.75 -8.53 12.24
CA TYR A 104 -14.40 -9.82 12.17
C TYR A 104 -15.69 -9.83 12.99
N ALA A 105 -16.76 -10.33 12.39
CA ALA A 105 -18.02 -10.59 13.07
C ALA A 105 -18.63 -11.90 12.60
N VAL A 106 -19.34 -12.58 13.49
CA VAL A 106 -20.10 -13.80 13.20
C VAL A 106 -21.59 -13.57 13.37
N ALA A 107 -22.38 -14.28 12.58
CA ALA A 107 -23.83 -14.25 12.64
C ALA A 107 -24.42 -15.66 12.48
N GLY A 108 -25.73 -15.76 12.63
CA GLY A 108 -26.48 -17.00 12.39
C GLY A 108 -25.94 -18.19 13.19
N GLY A 109 -25.66 -18.03 14.49
CA GLY A 109 -25.11 -19.13 15.30
C GLY A 109 -23.67 -19.53 14.93
N GLN A 110 -22.87 -18.59 14.41
CA GLN A 110 -21.48 -18.79 13.94
C GLN A 110 -21.37 -19.62 12.65
N TYR A 111 -22.45 -19.77 11.90
CA TYR A 111 -22.42 -20.41 10.57
C TYR A 111 -22.10 -19.44 9.43
N THR A 112 -22.09 -18.13 9.70
CA THR A 112 -21.67 -17.11 8.75
C THR A 112 -20.73 -16.11 9.42
N PHE A 113 -19.89 -15.47 8.60
CA PHE A 113 -19.00 -14.41 9.09
C PHE A 113 -18.89 -13.25 8.09
N THR A 114 -18.44 -12.11 8.60
CA THR A 114 -18.03 -10.94 7.82
C THR A 114 -16.63 -10.50 8.22
N LEU A 115 -15.82 -10.15 7.24
CA LEU A 115 -14.51 -9.53 7.38
C LEU A 115 -14.55 -8.16 6.70
N ASP A 116 -14.30 -7.10 7.45
CA ASP A 116 -14.44 -5.73 6.96
C ASP A 116 -13.13 -4.95 7.00
N ALA A 117 -12.91 -4.11 6.00
CA ALA A 117 -11.78 -3.20 5.89
C ALA A 117 -12.20 -1.77 5.54
N LYS A 118 -11.32 -0.81 5.85
CA LYS A 118 -11.46 0.62 5.52
C LYS A 118 -10.54 0.96 4.35
N MET A 119 -11.09 0.96 3.15
CA MET A 119 -10.39 1.28 1.92
C MET A 119 -10.25 2.78 1.75
N GLU A 120 -9.10 3.20 1.20
CA GLU A 120 -8.78 4.62 1.02
C GLU A 120 -9.25 5.16 -0.33
N ASP A 121 -9.25 4.32 -1.35
CA ASP A 121 -9.73 4.64 -2.69
C ASP A 121 -11.17 4.18 -2.89
N LEU A 122 -12.01 5.08 -3.43
CA LEU A 122 -13.42 4.78 -3.69
C LEU A 122 -13.59 3.63 -4.71
N GLY A 123 -12.65 3.49 -5.65
CA GLY A 123 -12.65 2.41 -6.63
C GLY A 123 -12.33 1.03 -6.04
N SER A 124 -11.96 0.95 -4.76
CA SER A 124 -11.63 -0.30 -4.08
C SER A 124 -12.69 -0.73 -3.05
N THR A 125 -13.81 0.00 -2.97
CA THR A 125 -14.94 -0.25 -2.05
C THR A 125 -15.95 -1.21 -2.66
N ASN A 126 -16.74 -1.90 -1.82
CA ASN A 126 -17.87 -2.73 -2.29
C ASN A 126 -19.19 -2.52 -1.52
N GLY A 127 -19.24 -1.54 -0.62
CA GLY A 127 -20.46 -1.16 0.08
C GLY A 127 -20.19 -0.20 1.24
N ASP A 128 -21.21 0.06 2.06
CA ASP A 128 -21.09 0.71 3.36
C ASP A 128 -21.55 -0.26 4.44
N TYR A 129 -20.66 -0.54 5.39
CA TYR A 129 -20.86 -1.51 6.47
C TYR A 129 -20.78 -0.85 7.84
N GLY A 130 -20.90 0.48 7.92
CA GLY A 130 -20.89 1.25 9.14
C GLY A 130 -19.49 1.45 9.73
N SER A 131 -19.36 2.41 10.65
CA SER A 131 -18.09 2.76 11.33
C SER A 131 -16.91 3.04 10.37
N GLY A 132 -17.22 3.46 9.13
CA GLY A 132 -16.24 3.74 8.07
C GLY A 132 -15.71 2.50 7.33
N TYR A 133 -16.21 1.30 7.63
CA TYR A 133 -15.90 0.10 6.85
C TYR A 133 -16.66 0.14 5.53
N ASN A 134 -15.94 0.06 4.42
CA ASN A 134 -16.47 0.21 3.07
C ASN A 134 -16.07 -0.94 2.13
N TYR A 135 -15.48 -1.99 2.69
CA TYR A 135 -15.17 -3.22 2.00
C TYR A 135 -15.47 -4.42 2.90
N ARG A 136 -16.25 -5.39 2.41
CA ARG A 136 -16.63 -6.61 3.14
C ARG A 136 -16.35 -7.85 2.31
N VAL A 137 -15.81 -8.86 2.97
CA VAL A 137 -15.73 -10.24 2.49
C VAL A 137 -16.56 -11.10 3.43
N THR A 138 -17.33 -12.04 2.91
CA THR A 138 -18.10 -13.01 3.70
C THR A 138 -17.63 -14.42 3.44
N ASN A 139 -18.20 -15.39 4.16
CA ASN A 139 -18.06 -16.78 3.77
C ASN A 139 -18.49 -16.98 2.30
N PRO A 140 -17.89 -17.94 1.57
CA PRO A 140 -18.34 -18.36 0.24
C PRO A 140 -19.80 -18.82 0.22
#